data_AF-A0AAD4LB07-F1
#
_entry.id   AF-A0AAD4LB07-F1
#
_cell.length_a   1.000
_cell.length_b   1.000
_cell.length_c   1.000
_cell.angle_alpha   90.00
_cell.angle_beta   90.00
_cell.angle_gamma   90.00
#
_symmetry.space_group_name_H-M   'P 1'
#
loop_
_entity.id
_entity.type
_entity.pdbx_description
1 polymer ?
#
loop_
_entity_poly.entity_id
_entity_poly.type
_entity_poly.pdbx_seq_one_letter_code
_entity_poly.pdbx_strand_id
1 'polypeptide(L)'
;AVNYLSIGLERLWKTACGFSDPAYFYKDIKAEIVALYPEAIAVHKWSLTGLLRSRVHTTELGEYYHDFLIACPQMQAHQFLVSFEPHLANAVRARLERKFPDHFLDDPYELEASNDTAIYSLAWQCAVLLVQPPRELPPFFIPAPTIPPPAPAASTGSPCISACLRVLLYHASRPGPRRDA
;
A
#
# COMPACT_ATOMS: atom_id res chain seq x y z
N ALA A 1 -6.66 -11.73 31.40
CA ALA A 1 -5.80 -12.66 32.16
C ALA A 1 -4.61 -11.87 32.67
N VAL A 2 -4.18 -12.09 33.92
CA VAL A 2 -3.00 -11.41 34.49
C VAL A 2 -1.78 -12.27 34.15
N ASN A 3 -0.80 -11.68 33.43
CA ASN A 3 0.43 -12.37 33.08
C ASN A 3 1.46 -12.18 34.19
N TYR A 4 1.77 -13.25 34.90
CA TYR A 4 2.82 -13.25 35.91
C TYR A 4 4.19 -13.45 35.26
N LEU A 5 5.19 -12.89 35.92
CA LEU A 5 6.59 -13.09 35.56
C LEU A 5 6.96 -14.57 35.71
N SER A 6 7.84 -15.09 34.86
CA SER A 6 8.33 -16.46 35.03
C SER A 6 9.17 -16.56 36.32
N ILE A 7 9.11 -17.71 37.00
CA ILE A 7 9.87 -17.96 38.24
C ILE A 7 11.38 -17.75 38.03
N GLY A 8 11.88 -18.07 36.83
CA GLY A 8 13.28 -17.84 36.47
C GLY A 8 13.63 -16.36 36.41
N LEU A 9 12.77 -15.54 35.77
CA LEU A 9 12.99 -14.11 35.65
C LEU A 9 12.86 -13.40 37.01
N GLU A 10 11.91 -13.84 37.84
CA GLU A 10 11.74 -13.32 39.20
C GLU A 10 12.99 -13.57 40.05
N ARG A 11 13.55 -14.78 40.00
CA ARG A 11 14.79 -15.11 40.71
C ARG A 11 15.97 -14.27 40.21
N LEU A 12 16.05 -14.02 38.90
CA LEU A 12 17.08 -13.18 38.32
C LEU A 12 16.93 -11.70 38.73
N TRP A 13 15.72 -11.15 38.78
CA TRP A 13 15.54 -9.77 39.25
C TRP A 13 15.83 -9.62 40.74
N LYS A 14 15.61 -10.69 41.53
CA LYS A 14 15.99 -10.75 42.94
C LYS A 14 17.51 -10.82 43.17
N THR A 15 18.33 -11.06 42.14
CA THR A 15 19.79 -10.94 42.26
C THR A 15 20.27 -9.50 42.15
N ALA A 16 19.42 -8.56 41.73
CA ALA A 16 19.74 -7.13 41.75
C ALA A 16 19.88 -6.66 43.20
N CYS A 17 20.97 -5.96 43.51
CA CYS A 17 21.29 -5.45 44.83
C CYS A 17 20.18 -4.53 45.36
N GLY A 18 19.59 -3.72 44.48
CA GLY A 18 18.50 -2.81 44.85
C GLY A 18 17.17 -3.49 45.17
N PHE A 19 16.99 -4.80 44.89
CA PHE A 19 15.72 -5.47 45.16
C PHE A 19 15.52 -5.84 46.65
N SER A 20 16.62 -6.03 47.39
CA SER A 20 16.59 -6.39 48.82
C SER A 20 16.88 -5.21 49.74
N ASP A 21 17.45 -4.13 49.22
CA ASP A 21 17.86 -2.97 50.00
C ASP A 21 16.85 -1.82 49.88
N PRO A 22 16.17 -1.43 50.97
CA PRO A 22 15.19 -0.33 50.96
C PRO A 22 15.81 1.06 50.72
N ALA A 23 17.14 1.19 50.71
CA ALA A 23 17.83 2.44 50.38
C ALA A 23 17.79 2.78 48.88
N TYR A 24 17.46 1.82 48.00
CA TYR A 24 17.42 2.01 46.56
C TYR A 24 16.05 2.51 46.09
N PHE A 25 16.05 3.50 45.20
CA PHE A 25 14.82 3.96 44.58
C PHE A 25 14.46 3.08 43.39
N TYR A 26 13.17 3.07 43.02
CA TYR A 26 12.68 2.34 41.84
C TYR A 26 13.50 2.63 40.56
N LYS A 27 13.99 3.86 40.40
CA LYS A 27 14.82 4.24 39.24
C LYS A 27 16.16 3.51 39.21
N ASP A 28 16.78 3.31 40.36
CA ASP A 28 18.08 2.65 40.50
C ASP A 28 17.93 1.15 40.27
N ILE A 29 16.89 0.55 40.86
CA ILE A 29 16.51 -0.86 40.64
C ILE A 29 16.20 -1.11 39.16
N LYS A 30 15.44 -0.21 38.53
CA LYS A 30 15.13 -0.31 37.09
C LYS A 30 16.39 -0.26 36.24
N ALA A 31 17.33 0.64 36.55
CA ALA A 31 18.59 0.75 35.83
C ALA A 31 19.45 -0.52 35.98
N GLU A 32 19.49 -1.09 37.18
CA GLU A 32 20.20 -2.34 37.47
C GLU A 32 19.58 -3.53 36.72
N ILE A 33 18.24 -3.66 36.75
CA ILE A 33 17.54 -4.70 35.98
C ILE A 33 17.77 -4.54 34.48
N VAL A 34 17.74 -3.32 33.95
CA VAL A 34 18.02 -3.04 32.53
C VAL A 34 19.48 -3.41 32.19
N ALA A 35 20.42 -3.19 33.11
CA ALA A 35 21.82 -3.57 32.93
C ALA A 35 22.05 -5.10 32.89
N LEU A 36 21.13 -5.91 33.43
CA LEU A 36 21.16 -7.38 33.28
C LEU A 36 20.87 -7.83 31.84
N TYR A 37 20.30 -6.95 31.00
CA TYR A 37 19.95 -7.24 29.61
C TYR A 37 20.56 -6.20 28.66
N PRO A 38 21.90 -6.10 28.56
CA PRO A 38 22.53 -5.12 27.68
C PRO A 38 22.22 -5.38 26.20
N GLU A 39 22.01 -6.66 25.84
CA GLU A 39 21.64 -7.08 24.49
C GLU A 39 20.22 -6.62 24.11
N ALA A 40 19.29 -6.54 25.07
CA ALA A 40 17.94 -6.05 24.80
C ALA A 40 17.94 -4.56 24.40
N ILE A 41 18.94 -3.79 24.83
CA ILE A 41 19.09 -2.37 24.48
C ILE A 41 19.69 -2.21 23.08
N ALA A 42 20.62 -3.10 22.69
CA ALA A 42 21.32 -3.03 21.41
C ALA A 42 20.54 -3.68 20.26
N VAL A 43 19.88 -4.83 20.50
CA VAL A 43 19.13 -5.60 19.49
C VAL A 43 17.82 -4.89 19.09
N HIS A 44 17.22 -4.12 20.01
CA HIS A 44 15.99 -3.35 19.73
C HIS A 44 16.23 -1.89 19.36
N LYS A 45 17.46 -1.52 18.98
CA LYS A 45 17.69 -0.20 18.38
C LYS A 45 17.28 -0.25 16.92
N TRP A 46 15.98 -0.34 16.68
CA TRP A 46 15.42 -0.22 15.35
C TRP A 46 15.76 1.17 14.81
N SER A 47 16.71 1.20 13.89
CA SER A 47 16.91 2.40 13.09
C SER A 47 15.62 2.59 12.29
N LEU A 48 14.94 3.69 12.53
CA LEU A 48 13.83 4.17 11.71
C LEU A 48 14.17 4.10 10.21
N THR A 49 15.41 4.47 9.89
CA THR A 49 15.93 4.41 8.53
C THR A 49 16.04 2.97 8.02
N GLY A 50 16.28 1.99 8.89
CA GLY A 50 16.23 0.56 8.55
C GLY A 50 14.81 0.09 8.24
N LEU A 51 13.84 0.40 9.12
CA LEU A 51 12.43 0.01 8.95
C LEU A 51 11.73 0.69 7.75
N LEU A 52 12.10 1.92 7.42
CA LEU A 52 11.58 2.62 6.25
C LEU A 52 12.26 2.15 4.95
N ARG A 53 13.43 1.53 5.04
CA ARG A 53 14.16 0.96 3.89
C ARG A 53 13.89 -0.51 3.66
N SER A 54 13.43 -1.25 4.68
CA SER A 54 12.91 -2.59 4.50
C SER A 54 11.61 -2.48 3.71
N ARG A 55 11.67 -2.84 2.42
CA ARG A 55 10.46 -2.98 1.62
C ARG A 55 9.65 -4.10 2.24
N VAL A 56 8.48 -3.75 2.77
CA VAL A 56 7.58 -4.73 3.39
C VAL A 56 7.07 -5.66 2.31
N HIS A 57 7.38 -6.94 2.46
CA HIS A 57 6.81 -7.98 1.63
C HIS A 57 5.44 -8.40 2.19
N THR A 58 4.58 -8.87 1.29
CA THR A 58 3.17 -9.19 1.54
C THR A 58 2.92 -10.18 2.68
N THR A 59 3.91 -11.00 3.04
CA THR A 59 3.81 -12.07 4.03
C THR A 59 4.02 -11.62 5.48
N GLU A 60 4.62 -10.45 5.70
CA GLU A 60 5.10 -10.01 7.03
C GLU A 60 4.42 -8.73 7.52
N LEU A 61 3.33 -8.31 6.87
CA LEU A 61 2.69 -7.01 7.16
C LEU A 61 2.27 -6.86 8.64
N GLY A 62 1.81 -7.92 9.28
CA GLY A 62 1.39 -7.89 10.69
C GLY A 62 2.56 -7.67 11.66
N GLU A 63 3.67 -8.38 11.45
CA GLU A 63 4.89 -8.20 12.24
C GLU A 63 5.49 -6.81 11.99
N TYR A 64 5.53 -6.39 10.72
CA TYR A 64 5.97 -5.05 10.35
C TYR A 64 5.12 -3.95 10.99
N TYR A 65 3.80 -4.09 11.03
CA TYR A 65 2.92 -3.09 11.64
C TYR A 65 3.18 -2.96 13.14
N HIS A 66 3.33 -4.08 13.84
CA HIS A 66 3.70 -4.10 15.25
C HIS A 66 5.07 -3.43 15.47
N ASP A 67 6.04 -3.74 14.61
CA ASP A 67 7.37 -3.18 14.70
C ASP A 67 7.39 -1.68 14.37
N PHE A 68 6.55 -1.25 13.44
CA PHE A 68 6.38 0.15 13.13
C PHE A 68 5.83 0.94 14.34
N LEU A 69 4.85 0.39 15.06
CA LEU A 69 4.26 1.02 16.25
C LEU A 69 5.27 1.16 17.40
N ILE A 70 6.10 0.14 17.63
CA ILE A 70 7.11 0.17 18.70
C ILE A 70 8.27 1.11 18.34
N ALA A 71 8.74 1.12 17.09
CA ALA A 71 9.78 2.06 16.66
C ALA A 71 9.29 3.50 16.68
N CYS A 72 8.01 3.73 16.33
CA CYS A 72 7.51 5.04 16.02
C CYS A 72 6.06 5.26 16.42
N PRO A 73 5.80 5.43 17.73
CA PRO A 73 4.46 5.65 18.25
C PRO A 73 3.84 6.99 17.81
N GLN A 74 4.64 7.90 17.23
CA GLN A 74 4.20 9.23 16.76
C GLN A 74 4.22 9.40 15.24
N MET A 75 4.58 8.36 14.46
CA MET A 75 4.66 8.52 13.01
C MET A 75 3.32 8.43 12.31
N GLN A 76 3.24 9.15 11.19
CA GLN A 76 2.04 9.30 10.39
C GLN A 76 1.90 8.13 9.41
N ALA A 77 0.66 7.85 8.99
CA ALA A 77 0.36 6.85 7.96
C ALA A 77 1.17 7.06 6.66
N HIS A 78 1.57 8.30 6.34
CA HIS A 78 2.41 8.56 5.19
C HIS A 78 3.73 7.78 5.22
N GLN A 79 4.42 7.76 6.37
CA GLN A 79 5.68 7.03 6.54
C GLN A 79 5.48 5.51 6.46
N PHE A 80 4.34 5.03 6.94
CA PHE A 80 3.93 3.63 6.82
C PHE A 80 3.64 3.22 5.37
N LEU A 81 3.04 4.10 4.56
CA LEU A 81 2.77 3.82 3.15
C LEU A 81 4.03 3.87 2.28
N VAL A 82 5.02 4.68 2.64
CA VAL A 82 6.28 4.83 1.89
C VAL A 82 7.17 3.58 2.01
N SER A 83 7.04 2.80 3.08
CA SER A 83 7.83 1.57 3.27
C SER A 83 7.30 0.37 2.49
N PHE A 84 6.10 0.46 1.93
CA PHE A 84 5.52 -0.60 1.11
C PHE A 84 6.16 -0.70 -0.28
N GLU A 85 6.04 -1.89 -0.87
CA GLU A 85 6.30 -2.05 -2.30
C GLU A 85 5.36 -1.15 -3.12
N PRO A 86 5.83 -0.48 -4.20
CA PRO A 86 5.03 0.50 -4.94
C PRO A 86 3.67 -0.03 -5.40
N HIS A 87 3.59 -1.31 -5.77
CA HIS A 87 2.33 -1.94 -6.18
C HIS A 87 1.32 -1.99 -5.03
N LEU A 88 1.74 -2.41 -3.83
CA LEU A 88 0.90 -2.43 -2.64
C LEU A 88 0.54 -1.00 -2.19
N ALA A 89 1.53 -0.10 -2.16
CA ALA A 89 1.31 1.30 -1.78
C ALA A 89 0.22 1.98 -2.64
N ASN A 90 0.26 1.77 -3.96
CA ASN A 90 -0.75 2.30 -4.87
C ASN A 90 -2.12 1.68 -4.67
N ALA A 91 -2.19 0.35 -4.46
CA ALA A 91 -3.45 -0.32 -4.18
C ALA A 91 -4.09 0.17 -2.88
N VAL A 92 -3.28 0.36 -1.83
CA VAL A 92 -3.73 0.89 -0.54
C VAL A 92 -4.20 2.33 -0.69
N ARG A 93 -3.43 3.19 -1.36
CA ARG A 93 -3.80 4.59 -1.60
C ARG A 93 -5.12 4.71 -2.36
N ALA A 94 -5.27 4.00 -3.48
CA ALA A 94 -6.50 4.04 -4.28
C ALA A 94 -7.73 3.57 -3.49
N ARG A 95 -7.53 2.63 -2.55
CA ARG A 95 -8.61 2.15 -1.68
C ARG A 95 -8.92 3.11 -0.55
N LEU A 96 -7.90 3.78 0.02
CA LEU A 96 -8.09 4.84 1.01
C LEU A 96 -8.86 6.02 0.41
N GLU A 97 -8.47 6.48 -0.78
CA GLU A 97 -9.18 7.54 -1.53
C GLU A 97 -10.66 7.17 -1.79
N ARG A 98 -10.94 5.89 -2.07
CA ARG A 98 -12.32 5.40 -2.24
C ARG A 98 -13.09 5.33 -0.92
N LYS A 99 -12.42 5.00 0.19
CA LYS A 99 -13.04 4.84 1.51
C LYS A 99 -13.32 6.21 2.15
N PHE A 100 -12.48 7.20 1.89
CA PHE A 100 -12.55 8.54 2.44
C PHE A 100 -12.52 9.58 1.30
N PRO A 101 -13.65 9.76 0.58
CA PRO A 101 -13.69 10.67 -0.57
C PRO A 101 -13.49 12.14 -0.20
N ASP A 102 -13.81 12.51 1.04
CA ASP A 102 -13.69 13.88 1.56
C ASP A 102 -12.32 14.16 2.20
N HIS A 103 -11.37 13.23 2.12
CA HIS A 103 -10.06 13.39 2.72
C HIS A 103 -9.18 14.36 1.92
N PHE A 104 -8.58 15.33 2.61
CA PHE A 104 -7.66 16.28 1.98
C PHE A 104 -6.32 15.63 1.67
N LEU A 105 -5.69 16.02 0.56
CA LEU A 105 -4.43 15.43 0.10
C LEU A 105 -3.26 15.64 1.09
N ASP A 106 -3.34 16.71 1.89
CA ASP A 106 -2.31 17.07 2.87
C ASP A 106 -2.58 16.47 4.26
N ASP A 107 -3.79 15.95 4.51
CA ASP A 107 -4.10 15.32 5.77
C ASP A 107 -3.52 13.89 5.80
N PRO A 108 -2.88 13.48 6.91
CA PRO A 108 -2.46 12.11 7.06
C PRO A 108 -3.69 11.22 7.31
N TYR A 109 -3.79 10.11 6.58
CA TYR A 109 -4.72 9.05 6.92
C TYR A 109 -4.44 8.52 8.34
N GLU A 110 -5.46 7.97 8.98
CA GLU A 110 -5.26 7.21 10.20
C GLU A 110 -4.40 5.97 9.92
N LEU A 111 -3.46 5.70 10.83
CA LEU A 111 -2.52 4.59 10.69
C LEU A 111 -3.25 3.23 10.71
N GLU A 112 -4.25 3.08 11.56
CA GLU A 112 -5.11 1.89 11.63
C GLU A 112 -5.89 1.69 10.32
N ALA A 113 -6.53 2.74 9.81
CA ALA A 113 -7.24 2.69 8.53
C ALA A 113 -6.31 2.31 7.36
N SER A 114 -5.05 2.77 7.39
CA SER A 114 -4.03 2.42 6.41
C SER A 114 -3.62 0.96 6.50
N ASN A 115 -3.45 0.43 7.73
CA ASN A 115 -3.14 -0.98 7.97
C ASN A 115 -4.27 -1.90 7.55
N ASP A 116 -5.52 -1.60 7.93
CA ASP A 116 -6.70 -2.36 7.52
C ASP A 116 -6.82 -2.45 5.99
N THR A 117 -6.54 -1.33 5.33
CA THR A 117 -6.59 -1.22 3.89
C THR A 117 -5.45 -2.02 3.23
N ALA A 118 -4.28 -2.07 3.87
CA ALA A 118 -3.15 -2.90 3.44
C ALA A 118 -3.46 -4.40 3.57
N ILE A 119 -3.98 -4.85 4.71
CA ILE A 119 -4.41 -6.23 4.93
C ILE A 119 -5.46 -6.63 3.88
N TYR A 120 -6.47 -5.79 3.67
CA TYR A 120 -7.48 -6.05 2.65
C TYR A 120 -6.88 -6.17 1.25
N SER A 121 -6.01 -5.23 0.87
CA SER A 121 -5.41 -5.19 -0.46
C SER A 121 -4.55 -6.41 -0.74
N LEU A 122 -3.83 -6.90 0.28
CA LEU A 122 -3.06 -8.14 0.21
C LEU A 122 -3.96 -9.37 0.04
N ALA A 123 -5.00 -9.48 0.87
CA ALA A 123 -5.97 -10.57 0.76
C ALA A 123 -6.62 -10.61 -0.64
N TRP A 124 -6.93 -9.43 -1.19
CA TRP A 124 -7.49 -9.32 -2.54
C TRP A 124 -6.49 -9.70 -3.63
N GLN A 125 -5.22 -9.30 -3.53
CA GLN A 125 -4.18 -9.70 -4.48
C GLN A 125 -3.97 -11.21 -4.49
N CYS A 126 -3.97 -11.86 -3.32
CA CYS A 126 -3.92 -13.32 -3.23
C CYS A 126 -5.16 -13.98 -3.84
N ALA A 127 -6.36 -13.40 -3.65
CA ALA A 127 -7.58 -13.92 -4.23
C ALA A 127 -7.65 -13.77 -5.76
N VAL A 128 -7.16 -12.65 -6.31
CA VAL A 128 -7.13 -12.40 -7.77
C VAL A 128 -6.24 -13.40 -8.50
N LEU A 129 -5.13 -13.82 -7.90
CA LEU A 129 -4.26 -14.87 -8.46
C LEU A 129 -4.93 -16.26 -8.49
N LEU A 130 -5.99 -16.47 -7.70
CA LEU A 130 -6.75 -17.72 -7.66
C LEU A 130 -7.94 -17.72 -8.62
N VAL A 131 -8.30 -16.58 -9.20
CA VAL A 131 -9.33 -16.49 -10.24
C VAL A 131 -8.67 -16.85 -11.58
N GLN A 132 -8.90 -18.07 -12.05
CA GLN A 132 -8.56 -18.43 -13.43
C GLN A 132 -9.18 -17.41 -14.40
N PRO A 133 -8.47 -17.00 -15.47
CA PRO A 133 -9.09 -16.19 -16.50
C PRO A 133 -10.35 -16.91 -17.01
N PRO A 134 -11.43 -16.17 -17.34
CA PRO A 134 -12.62 -16.77 -17.93
C PRO A 134 -12.19 -17.62 -19.11
N ARG A 135 -12.51 -18.93 -19.09
CA ARG A 135 -12.36 -19.78 -20.27
C ARG A 135 -13.04 -19.04 -21.42
N GLU A 136 -12.28 -18.78 -22.48
CA GLU A 136 -12.79 -18.14 -23.70
C GLU A 136 -14.10 -18.83 -24.08
N LEU A 137 -15.20 -18.08 -23.99
CA LEU A 137 -16.47 -18.54 -24.53
C LEU A 137 -16.27 -18.67 -26.04
N PRO A 138 -16.63 -19.81 -26.66
CA PRO A 138 -16.50 -19.97 -28.09
C PRO A 138 -17.23 -18.82 -28.81
N PRO A 139 -16.66 -18.28 -29.89
CA PRO A 139 -17.22 -17.12 -30.55
C PRO A 139 -18.66 -17.43 -30.98
N PHE A 140 -19.61 -16.68 -30.42
CA PHE A 140 -20.96 -16.64 -30.95
C PHE A 140 -20.88 -16.15 -32.40
N PHE A 141 -21.10 -17.05 -33.35
CA PHE A 141 -21.35 -16.71 -34.74
C PHE A 141 -22.61 -15.83 -34.77
N ILE A 142 -22.42 -14.53 -34.88
CA ILE A 142 -23.49 -13.62 -35.30
C ILE A 142 -23.58 -13.79 -36.82
N PRO A 143 -24.67 -14.32 -37.38
CA PRO A 143 -24.83 -14.32 -38.83
C PRO A 143 -24.93 -12.86 -39.30
N ALA A 144 -24.04 -12.48 -40.22
CA ALA A 144 -24.04 -11.17 -40.83
C ALA A 144 -25.41 -10.91 -41.52
N PRO A 145 -26.00 -9.72 -41.37
CA PRO A 145 -27.22 -9.39 -42.09
C PRO A 145 -26.89 -9.35 -43.58
N THR A 146 -27.49 -10.27 -44.34
CA THR A 146 -27.42 -10.28 -45.80
C THR A 146 -28.18 -9.06 -46.33
N ILE A 147 -27.44 -8.03 -46.71
CA ILE A 147 -27.99 -6.87 -47.43
C ILE A 147 -28.25 -7.33 -48.87
N PRO A 148 -29.50 -7.27 -49.38
CA PRO A 148 -29.79 -7.58 -50.78
C PRO A 148 -29.21 -6.49 -51.72
N PRO A 149 -28.84 -6.86 -52.96
CA PRO A 149 -28.17 -5.97 -53.90
C PRO A 149 -29.06 -4.80 -54.37
N PRO A 150 -28.46 -3.66 -54.77
CA PRO A 150 -29.19 -2.45 -55.13
C PRO A 150 -29.82 -2.56 -56.52
N ALA A 151 -31.09 -2.15 -56.64
CA ALA A 151 -31.75 -1.91 -57.93
C ALA A 151 -31.56 -0.45 -58.39
N PRO A 152 -31.51 -0.16 -59.71
CA PRO A 152 -30.93 1.07 -60.24
C PRO A 152 -31.89 2.26 -60.37
N ALA A 153 -31.30 3.42 -60.05
CA ALA A 153 -31.45 4.77 -60.61
C ALA A 153 -32.83 5.43 -60.80
N ALA A 154 -33.03 6.57 -60.13
CA ALA A 154 -33.48 7.80 -60.78
C ALA A 154 -33.06 9.03 -59.95
N SER A 155 -32.37 9.95 -60.61
CA SER A 155 -31.90 11.24 -60.11
C SER A 155 -33.01 12.30 -60.10
N THR A 156 -33.07 13.13 -59.07
CA THR A 156 -33.43 14.56 -59.17
C THR A 156 -32.94 15.29 -57.92
N GLY A 157 -32.35 16.47 -58.12
CA GLY A 157 -31.44 17.12 -57.18
C GLY A 157 -32.10 17.99 -56.10
N SER A 158 -31.30 18.35 -55.09
CA SER A 158 -30.83 19.72 -54.82
C SER A 158 -30.00 19.74 -53.51
N PRO A 159 -29.00 20.64 -53.36
CA PRO A 159 -28.02 20.62 -52.28
C PRO A 159 -28.45 21.52 -51.10
N CYS A 160 -27.54 21.68 -50.11
CA CYS A 160 -27.61 22.45 -48.84
C CYS A 160 -27.86 21.51 -47.64
N ILE A 161 -27.07 21.44 -46.56
CA ILE A 161 -26.31 22.46 -45.83
C ILE A 161 -25.15 21.77 -45.05
N SER A 162 -23.96 22.40 -45.10
CA SER A 162 -22.95 22.59 -44.03
C SER A 162 -22.57 21.40 -43.13
N ALA A 163 -21.36 20.84 -43.19
CA ALA A 163 -20.06 21.41 -42.80
C ALA A 163 -19.94 21.76 -41.30
N CYS A 164 -18.78 21.36 -40.73
CA CYS A 164 -18.29 21.49 -39.34
C CYS A 164 -18.71 20.32 -38.42
N LEU A 165 -17.87 19.46 -37.85
CA LEU A 165 -16.45 19.52 -37.50
C LEU A 165 -15.78 18.15 -37.75
N ARG A 166 -14.89 18.08 -38.74
CA ARG A 166 -13.75 17.13 -38.78
C ARG A 166 -12.50 17.93 -38.39
N VAL A 167 -12.32 18.24 -37.10
CA VAL A 167 -11.20 19.09 -36.63
C VAL A 167 -10.26 18.41 -35.63
N LEU A 168 -10.45 17.16 -35.21
CA LEU A 168 -9.54 16.58 -34.19
C LEU A 168 -8.86 15.25 -34.58
N LEU A 169 -8.55 15.06 -35.87
CA LEU A 169 -7.73 13.90 -36.30
C LEU A 169 -6.71 14.24 -37.40
N TYR A 170 -5.87 15.26 -37.21
CA TYR A 170 -4.70 15.44 -38.10
C TYR A 170 -3.52 16.18 -37.48
N HIS A 171 -3.07 15.81 -36.28
CA HIS A 171 -1.70 16.13 -35.85
C HIS A 171 -1.07 14.97 -35.07
N ALA A 172 -0.81 13.87 -35.80
CA ALA A 172 0.23 12.91 -35.43
C ALA A 172 0.86 12.37 -36.72
N SER A 173 2.07 12.85 -37.05
CA SER A 173 3.15 12.21 -37.86
C SER A 173 4.08 13.31 -38.41
N ARG A 174 5.16 13.68 -37.69
CA ARG A 174 6.59 13.29 -37.89
C ARG A 174 7.25 13.90 -39.15
N PRO A 175 8.59 13.98 -39.32
CA PRO A 175 9.76 14.05 -38.40
C PRO A 175 10.72 15.26 -38.72
N GLY A 176 11.84 15.41 -37.99
CA GLY A 176 12.81 16.55 -38.04
C GLY A 176 13.66 16.71 -39.32
N PRO A 177 14.60 17.69 -39.39
CA PRO A 177 15.98 17.44 -38.94
C PRO A 177 16.79 18.64 -38.38
N ARG A 178 17.99 18.30 -37.86
CA ARG A 178 19.14 19.14 -37.44
C ARG A 178 19.54 20.27 -38.41
N ARG A 179 20.08 21.38 -37.87
CA ARG A 179 21.43 21.92 -38.15
C ARG A 179 21.78 23.14 -37.29
N ASP A 180 22.91 23.00 -36.59
CA ASP A 180 24.01 23.93 -36.34
C ASP A 180 23.81 25.44 -36.59
N ALA A 181 24.07 26.22 -35.54
CA ALA A 181 24.82 27.48 -35.57
C ALA A 181 25.41 27.73 -34.18
#